data_AF-A0A1Y2TAE4-F1
#
_entry.id   AF-A0A1Y2TAE4-F1
#
_cell.length_a   1.000
_cell.length_b   1.000
_cell.length_c   1.000
_cell.angle_alpha   90.00
_cell.angle_beta   90.00
_cell.angle_gamma   90.00
#
_symmetry.space_group_name_H-M   'P 1'
#
loop_
_entity.id
_entity.type
_entity.pdbx_description
1 polymer ?
#
loop_
_entity_poly.entity_id
_entity_poly.type
_entity_poly.pdbx_seq_one_letter_code
_entity_poly.pdbx_strand_id
1 'polypeptide(L)'
;MKLVDLLSALDPVQVLEAPDVTVTGIAADSRAVRPGDLFVCIPGAHVDAHQFIPDALRRGAVAVVTQRPWAVPAGIGAAVVPDARLALSALADRFYGHPSRALRMVGVTGTNGKTTTAFLVEAIARTAGKAMGVIGTAGMMLGREVLEGKSGYTTPEPQTIHRLLAAMLQRGAWGAVMEVSSHALEQRRTDHCRFDVAVFTNLTHEHLDYHGDMEGYYAAKARLFRGLQPGAAAVVNIDDPYGRRLAEEIPAGVRTLTYGFSEGRTSGPRTCTSPARAPATGSSRRWARPTWRPRTSSAPTMCPTPWPRWGPVWPWASRCRTPVAALRQPRARRAGSSASMRGRTSRWWWTTPTRRTASRSCSPTWPGSRSRAPG
;
A
#
# COMPACT_ATOMS: atom_id res chain seq x y z
N MET A 1 -9.90 -14.94 -10.31
CA MET A 1 -10.37 -14.12 -11.45
C MET A 1 -9.82 -14.74 -12.74
N LYS A 2 -10.57 -14.81 -13.84
CA LYS A 2 -10.00 -15.30 -15.11
C LYS A 2 -8.92 -14.34 -15.60
N LEU A 3 -7.86 -14.86 -16.21
CA LEU A 3 -6.74 -14.05 -16.68
C LEU A 3 -7.19 -12.96 -17.67
N VAL A 4 -8.05 -13.30 -18.62
CA VAL A 4 -8.58 -12.35 -19.62
C VAL A 4 -9.30 -11.15 -18.97
N ASP A 5 -10.11 -11.39 -17.93
CA ASP A 5 -10.82 -10.34 -17.20
C ASP A 5 -9.84 -9.43 -16.44
N LEU A 6 -8.75 -10.00 -15.95
CA LEU A 6 -7.73 -9.25 -15.21
C LEU A 6 -6.88 -8.38 -16.15
N LEU A 7 -6.48 -8.92 -17.31
CA LEU A 7 -5.73 -8.18 -18.33
C LEU A 7 -6.54 -7.04 -18.95
N SER A 8 -7.88 -7.11 -18.95
CA SER A 8 -8.74 -6.01 -19.41
C SER A 8 -8.60 -4.71 -18.60
N ALA A 9 -7.95 -4.75 -17.42
CA ALA A 9 -7.64 -3.56 -16.63
C ALA A 9 -6.40 -2.80 -17.14
N LEU A 10 -5.70 -3.33 -18.15
CA LEU A 10 -4.48 -2.74 -18.70
C LEU A 10 -4.77 -2.06 -20.03
N ASP A 11 -4.33 -0.82 -20.16
CA ASP A 11 -4.38 -0.06 -21.41
C ASP A 11 -3.22 0.96 -21.46
N PRO A 12 -2.31 0.90 -22.46
CA PRO A 12 -2.21 -0.12 -23.51
C PRO A 12 -1.60 -1.43 -23.01
N VAL A 13 -1.94 -2.55 -23.65
CA VAL A 13 -1.38 -3.89 -23.38
C VAL A 13 -1.23 -4.69 -24.66
N GLN A 14 -0.09 -5.37 -24.80
CA GLN A 14 0.12 -6.39 -25.83
C GLN A 14 0.01 -7.77 -25.18
N VAL A 15 -1.08 -8.47 -25.44
CA VAL A 15 -1.26 -9.86 -24.98
C VAL A 15 -0.48 -10.79 -25.90
N LEU A 16 0.46 -11.55 -25.33
CA LEU A 16 1.21 -12.58 -26.05
C LEU A 16 0.48 -13.92 -25.98
N GLU A 17 -0.01 -14.28 -24.78
CA GLU A 17 -0.72 -15.53 -24.49
C GLU A 17 -1.78 -15.29 -23.42
N ALA A 18 -2.99 -15.83 -23.62
CA ALA A 18 -4.10 -15.71 -22.67
C ALA A 18 -4.86 -17.05 -22.53
N PRO A 19 -4.22 -18.09 -21.95
CA PRO A 19 -4.89 -19.36 -21.71
C PRO A 19 -6.05 -19.20 -20.72
N ASP A 20 -7.00 -20.15 -20.74
CA ASP A 20 -8.13 -20.15 -19.81
C ASP A 20 -7.71 -20.58 -18.40
N VAL A 21 -7.00 -19.70 -17.71
CA VAL A 21 -6.49 -19.92 -16.35
C VAL A 21 -7.13 -18.96 -15.35
N THR A 22 -7.22 -19.41 -14.10
CA THR A 22 -7.70 -18.60 -12.99
C THR A 22 -6.51 -18.07 -12.21
N VAL A 23 -6.42 -16.74 -12.10
CA VAL A 23 -5.49 -16.05 -11.22
C VAL A 23 -6.06 -16.00 -9.80
N THR A 24 -5.26 -16.39 -8.81
CA THR A 24 -5.61 -16.43 -7.37
C THR A 24 -4.82 -15.47 -6.51
N GLY A 25 -3.83 -14.78 -7.07
CA GLY A 25 -3.08 -13.72 -6.40
C GLY A 25 -2.20 -12.94 -7.36
N ILE A 26 -1.52 -11.92 -6.84
CA ILE A 26 -0.60 -11.07 -7.61
C ILE A 26 0.68 -10.90 -6.79
N ALA A 27 1.82 -11.07 -7.43
CA ALA A 27 3.14 -10.88 -6.84
C ALA A 27 4.04 -10.03 -7.74
N ALA A 28 4.90 -9.21 -7.13
CA ALA A 28 5.94 -8.45 -7.81
C ALA A 28 7.37 -8.83 -7.33
N ASP A 29 7.45 -9.75 -6.38
CA ASP A 29 8.68 -10.39 -5.92
C ASP A 29 8.55 -11.88 -6.23
N SER A 30 9.46 -12.42 -7.05
CA SER A 30 9.40 -13.83 -7.46
C SER A 30 9.42 -14.76 -6.25
N ARG A 31 10.11 -14.39 -5.17
CA ARG A 31 10.22 -15.19 -3.93
C ARG A 31 8.88 -15.31 -3.20
N ALA A 32 7.98 -14.36 -3.40
CA ALA A 32 6.66 -14.29 -2.77
C ALA A 32 5.55 -14.95 -3.62
N VAL A 33 5.85 -15.36 -4.86
CA VAL A 33 4.91 -16.05 -5.74
C VAL A 33 4.40 -17.33 -5.08
N ARG A 34 3.10 -17.54 -5.18
CA ARG A 34 2.39 -18.77 -4.82
C ARG A 34 1.76 -19.40 -6.05
N PRO A 35 1.44 -20.71 -6.01
CA PRO A 35 0.70 -21.36 -7.09
C PRO A 35 -0.60 -20.62 -7.43
N GLY A 36 -0.78 -20.31 -8.71
CA GLY A 36 -1.95 -19.57 -9.22
C GLY A 36 -1.79 -18.04 -9.29
N ASP A 37 -0.65 -17.50 -8.85
CA ASP A 37 -0.41 -16.06 -8.92
C ASP A 37 -0.10 -15.57 -10.34
N LEU A 38 -0.44 -14.30 -10.60
CA LEU A 38 0.12 -13.51 -11.69
C LEU A 38 1.38 -12.80 -11.17
N PHE A 39 2.50 -12.97 -11.86
CA PHE A 39 3.75 -12.29 -11.54
C PHE A 39 3.94 -11.03 -12.41
N VAL A 40 4.14 -9.87 -11.79
CA VAL A 40 4.49 -8.63 -12.49
C VAL A 40 5.98 -8.40 -12.38
N CYS A 41 6.68 -8.50 -13.51
CA CYS A 41 8.11 -8.33 -13.62
C CYS A 41 8.47 -6.84 -13.70
N ILE A 42 8.72 -6.23 -12.54
CA ILE A 42 9.13 -4.81 -12.45
C ILE A 42 10.63 -4.66 -12.72
N PRO A 43 11.06 -3.86 -13.71
CA PRO A 43 12.47 -3.57 -13.94
C PRO A 43 13.16 -3.00 -12.69
N GLY A 44 14.32 -3.56 -12.32
CA GLY A 44 15.16 -3.04 -11.25
C GLY A 44 16.11 -1.95 -11.76
N ALA A 45 16.65 -1.13 -10.84
CA ALA A 45 17.62 -0.09 -11.18
C ALA A 45 18.99 -0.64 -11.63
N HIS A 46 19.37 -1.81 -11.12
CA HIS A 46 20.70 -2.42 -11.35
C HIS A 46 20.64 -3.84 -11.90
N VAL A 47 19.44 -4.41 -12.02
CA VAL A 47 19.24 -5.83 -12.30
C VAL A 47 18.09 -5.97 -13.28
N ASP A 48 18.30 -6.74 -14.35
CA ASP A 48 17.24 -7.10 -15.28
C ASP A 48 16.26 -8.05 -14.59
N ALA A 49 15.04 -7.58 -14.34
CA ALA A 49 14.03 -8.35 -13.63
C ALA A 49 13.54 -9.59 -14.40
N HIS A 50 13.76 -9.65 -15.72
CA HIS A 50 13.37 -10.82 -16.53
C HIS A 50 14.09 -12.10 -16.09
N GLN A 51 15.27 -11.98 -15.45
CA GLN A 51 15.99 -13.13 -14.91
C GLN A 51 15.22 -13.85 -13.78
N PHE A 52 14.22 -13.20 -13.18
CA PHE A 52 13.41 -13.78 -12.10
C PHE A 52 12.16 -14.49 -12.61
N ILE A 53 11.85 -14.40 -13.91
CA ILE A 53 10.70 -15.09 -14.51
C ILE A 53 10.79 -16.62 -14.31
N PRO A 54 11.94 -17.29 -14.56
CA PRO A 54 12.05 -18.73 -14.31
C PRO A 54 11.77 -19.11 -12.85
N ASP A 55 12.19 -18.29 -11.88
CA ASP A 55 11.90 -18.54 -10.46
C ASP A 55 10.41 -18.39 -10.15
N ALA A 56 9.76 -17.35 -10.68
CA ALA A 56 8.32 -17.14 -10.52
C ALA A 56 7.50 -18.32 -11.11
N LEU A 57 7.84 -18.77 -12.32
CA LEU A 57 7.18 -19.91 -12.96
C LEU A 57 7.35 -21.19 -12.14
N ARG A 58 8.57 -21.47 -11.67
CA ARG A 58 8.87 -22.63 -10.81
C ARG A 58 8.07 -22.63 -9.51
N ARG A 59 7.71 -21.45 -8.99
CA ARG A 59 6.86 -21.30 -7.79
C ARG A 59 5.36 -21.39 -8.09
N GLY A 60 4.99 -21.49 -9.37
CA GLY A 60 3.62 -21.72 -9.82
C GLY A 60 2.89 -20.48 -10.30
N ALA A 61 3.60 -19.43 -10.73
CA ALA A 61 2.96 -18.34 -11.47
C ALA A 61 2.29 -18.88 -12.74
N VAL A 62 1.02 -18.54 -12.94
CA VAL A 62 0.22 -18.96 -14.11
C VAL A 62 0.22 -17.92 -15.23
N ALA A 63 0.65 -16.70 -14.91
CA ALA A 63 0.79 -15.63 -15.87
C ALA A 63 1.92 -14.66 -15.47
N VAL A 64 2.52 -14.00 -16.46
CA VAL A 64 3.59 -13.02 -16.27
C VAL A 64 3.30 -11.74 -17.07
N VAL A 65 3.44 -10.59 -16.42
CA VAL A 65 3.38 -9.27 -17.08
C VAL A 65 4.77 -8.66 -17.09
N THR A 66 5.26 -8.23 -18.26
CA THR A 66 6.60 -7.67 -18.45
C THR A 66 6.55 -6.34 -19.21
N GLN A 67 7.69 -5.65 -19.33
CA GLN A 67 7.83 -4.49 -20.23
C GLN A 67 8.47 -4.82 -21.59
N ARG A 68 8.95 -6.05 -21.77
CA ARG A 68 9.53 -6.53 -23.03
C ARG A 68 9.06 -7.95 -23.33
N PRO A 69 8.92 -8.32 -24.61
CA PRO A 69 8.63 -9.70 -25.00
C PRO A 69 9.69 -10.67 -24.48
N TRP A 70 9.28 -11.91 -24.25
CA TRP A 70 10.13 -13.00 -23.80
C TRP A 70 9.60 -14.33 -24.34
N ALA A 71 10.40 -15.40 -24.27
CA ALA A 71 9.97 -16.72 -24.72
C ALA A 71 8.98 -17.34 -23.73
N VAL A 72 7.69 -17.30 -24.05
CA VAL A 72 6.60 -17.76 -23.18
C VAL A 72 6.45 -19.29 -23.29
N PRO A 73 6.56 -20.04 -22.19
CA PRO A 73 6.25 -21.48 -22.20
C PRO A 73 4.76 -21.74 -22.47
N ALA A 74 4.45 -22.85 -23.13
CA ALA A 74 3.07 -23.24 -23.41
C ALA A 74 2.21 -23.32 -22.13
N GLY A 75 1.00 -22.77 -22.17
CA GLY A 75 0.06 -22.75 -21.06
C GLY A 75 0.29 -21.66 -20.01
N ILE A 76 1.30 -20.80 -20.18
CA ILE A 76 1.54 -19.63 -19.32
C ILE A 76 0.94 -18.38 -19.98
N GLY A 77 0.15 -17.64 -19.22
CA GLY A 77 -0.32 -16.33 -19.65
C GLY A 77 0.81 -15.31 -19.73
N ALA A 78 0.79 -14.46 -20.75
CA ALA A 78 1.83 -13.44 -20.92
C ALA A 78 1.27 -12.17 -21.54
N ALA A 79 1.65 -11.03 -20.96
CA ALA A 79 1.35 -9.71 -21.50
C ALA A 79 2.54 -8.77 -21.35
N VAL A 80 2.68 -7.87 -22.32
CA VAL A 80 3.68 -6.81 -22.34
C VAL A 80 2.97 -5.47 -22.19
N VAL A 81 3.48 -4.63 -21.28
CA VAL A 81 2.96 -3.29 -20.98
C VAL A 81 4.08 -2.25 -21.11
N PRO A 82 3.76 -0.97 -21.35
CA PRO A 82 4.80 0.07 -21.35
C PRO A 82 5.39 0.33 -19.95
N ASP A 83 4.59 0.20 -18.89
CA ASP A 83 4.99 0.48 -17.51
C ASP A 83 4.46 -0.61 -16.56
N ALA A 84 5.37 -1.46 -16.06
CA ALA A 84 5.04 -2.57 -15.16
C ALA A 84 4.58 -2.09 -13.77
N ARG A 85 5.01 -0.91 -13.31
CA ARG A 85 4.59 -0.37 -12.01
C ARG A 85 3.16 0.12 -12.07
N LEU A 86 2.81 0.84 -13.15
CA LEU A 86 1.43 1.24 -13.41
C LEU A 86 0.53 0.02 -13.57
N ALA A 87 0.97 -0.98 -14.34
CA ALA A 87 0.24 -2.22 -14.53
C ALA A 87 -0.01 -2.97 -13.22
N LEU A 88 1.00 -3.07 -12.34
CA LEU A 88 0.82 -3.68 -11.02
C LEU A 88 -0.27 -2.98 -10.20
N SER A 89 -0.30 -1.64 -10.23
CA SER A 89 -1.34 -0.87 -9.54
C SER A 89 -2.73 -1.14 -10.10
N ALA A 90 -2.88 -1.14 -11.44
CA ALA A 90 -4.15 -1.43 -12.11
C ALA A 90 -4.65 -2.85 -11.85
N LEU A 91 -3.77 -3.84 -12.00
CA LEU A 91 -4.07 -5.26 -11.77
C LEU A 91 -4.47 -5.51 -10.33
N ALA A 92 -3.76 -4.91 -9.36
CA ALA A 92 -4.09 -5.03 -7.95
C ALA A 92 -5.46 -4.43 -7.63
N ASP A 93 -5.76 -3.22 -8.12
CA ASP A 93 -7.07 -2.60 -7.94
C ASP A 93 -8.20 -3.47 -8.49
N ARG A 94 -8.03 -3.98 -9.71
CA ARG A 94 -9.01 -4.87 -10.35
C ARG A 94 -9.18 -6.17 -9.60
N PHE A 95 -8.08 -6.87 -9.29
CA PHE A 95 -8.10 -8.19 -8.69
C PHE A 95 -8.77 -8.22 -7.32
N TYR A 96 -8.54 -7.18 -6.51
CA TYR A 96 -9.14 -7.06 -5.17
C TYR A 96 -10.50 -6.34 -5.17
N GLY A 97 -11.09 -6.08 -6.34
CA GLY A 97 -12.47 -5.59 -6.45
C GLY A 97 -12.64 -4.09 -6.17
N HIS A 98 -11.65 -3.27 -6.54
CA HIS A 98 -11.67 -1.81 -6.41
C HIS A 98 -11.96 -1.28 -4.99
N PRO A 99 -11.28 -1.80 -3.94
CA PRO A 99 -11.69 -1.57 -2.55
C PRO A 99 -11.62 -0.10 -2.12
N SER A 100 -10.70 0.68 -2.71
CA SER A 100 -10.57 2.12 -2.45
C SER A 100 -11.81 2.92 -2.84
N ARG A 101 -12.65 2.41 -3.76
CA ARG A 101 -13.88 3.09 -4.19
C ARG A 101 -15.02 2.94 -3.18
N ALA A 102 -14.96 1.91 -2.33
CA ALA A 102 -15.96 1.59 -1.33
C ALA A 102 -15.59 2.06 0.09
N LEU A 103 -14.33 2.46 0.30
CA LEU A 103 -13.82 3.00 1.55
C LEU A 103 -13.71 4.53 1.48
N ARG A 104 -13.81 5.20 2.63
CA ARG A 104 -13.38 6.60 2.75
C ARG A 104 -11.87 6.68 2.85
N MET A 105 -11.24 7.23 1.82
CA MET A 105 -9.78 7.19 1.65
C MET A 105 -9.15 8.55 1.94
N VAL A 106 -8.21 8.59 2.89
CA VAL A 106 -7.40 9.77 3.23
C VAL A 106 -5.93 9.49 2.93
N GLY A 107 -5.32 10.26 2.03
CA GLY A 107 -3.89 10.19 1.72
C GLY A 107 -3.14 11.33 2.40
N VAL A 108 -2.11 11.03 3.18
CA VAL A 108 -1.30 12.05 3.86
C VAL A 108 0.12 12.04 3.30
N THR A 109 0.55 13.17 2.75
CA THR A 109 1.93 13.36 2.28
C THR A 109 2.57 14.62 2.87
N GLY A 110 3.89 14.70 2.70
CA GLY A 110 4.76 15.74 3.23
C GLY A 110 6.08 15.15 3.73
N THR A 111 7.02 16.01 4.11
CA THR A 111 8.30 15.57 4.69
C THR A 111 8.05 15.03 6.09
N ASN A 112 7.47 15.85 6.97
CA ASN A 112 7.20 15.49 8.36
C ASN A 112 5.71 15.46 8.70
N GLY A 113 5.33 14.70 9.73
CA GLY A 113 3.98 14.71 10.29
C GLY A 113 2.96 13.80 9.60
N LYS A 114 3.37 12.98 8.61
CA LYS A 114 2.49 11.99 7.95
C LYS A 114 1.87 11.03 8.94
N THR A 115 2.72 10.37 9.74
CA THR A 115 2.31 9.39 10.76
C THR A 115 1.41 10.05 11.82
N THR A 116 1.83 11.18 12.42
CA THR A 116 1.02 11.89 13.42
C THR A 116 -0.37 12.23 12.87
N THR A 117 -0.43 12.78 11.67
CA THR A 117 -1.71 13.17 11.02
C THR A 117 -2.57 11.94 10.74
N ALA A 118 -1.98 10.86 10.22
CA ALA A 118 -2.71 9.62 9.96
C ALA A 118 -3.36 9.05 11.24
N PHE A 119 -2.62 9.01 12.36
CA PHE A 119 -3.17 8.55 13.64
C PHE A 119 -4.21 9.49 14.22
N LEU A 120 -4.07 10.81 14.05
CA LEU A 120 -5.11 11.76 14.46
C LEU A 120 -6.39 11.58 13.66
N VAL A 121 -6.30 11.36 12.35
CA VAL A 121 -7.44 11.07 11.48
C VAL A 121 -8.15 9.78 11.90
N GLU A 122 -7.41 8.69 12.14
CA GLU A 122 -7.99 7.44 12.67
C GLU A 122 -8.65 7.66 14.03
N ALA A 123 -7.99 8.36 14.95
CA ALA A 123 -8.50 8.58 16.29
C ALA A 123 -9.81 9.39 16.28
N ILE A 124 -9.91 10.41 15.42
CA ILE A 124 -11.14 11.20 15.20
C ILE A 124 -12.25 10.29 14.65
N ALA A 125 -11.97 9.51 13.60
CA ALA A 125 -12.94 8.60 13.01
C ALA A 125 -13.44 7.57 14.04
N ARG A 126 -12.52 6.95 14.79
CA ARG A 126 -12.83 6.00 15.86
C ARG A 126 -13.67 6.62 16.96
N THR A 127 -13.35 7.84 17.39
CA THR A 127 -14.14 8.58 18.40
C THR A 127 -15.56 8.86 17.90
N ALA A 128 -15.73 9.07 16.59
CA ALA A 128 -17.03 9.19 15.93
C ALA A 128 -17.73 7.84 15.65
N GLY A 129 -17.24 6.73 16.21
CA GLY A 129 -17.81 5.40 16.00
C GLY A 129 -17.60 4.83 14.60
N LYS A 130 -16.62 5.33 13.83
CA LYS A 130 -16.26 4.85 12.50
C LYS A 130 -14.97 4.04 12.56
N ALA A 131 -15.04 2.76 12.18
CA ALA A 131 -13.84 1.93 12.06
C ALA A 131 -12.99 2.42 10.89
N MET A 132 -11.76 2.86 11.15
CA MET A 132 -10.83 3.32 10.12
C MET A 132 -9.52 2.55 10.21
N GLY A 133 -9.02 2.10 9.06
CA GLY A 133 -7.70 1.48 8.96
C GLY A 133 -6.58 2.50 8.82
N VAL A 134 -5.38 2.15 9.26
CA VAL A 134 -4.15 2.93 9.07
C VAL A 134 -3.18 2.10 8.25
N ILE A 135 -2.59 2.68 7.21
CA ILE A 135 -1.50 2.09 6.43
C ILE A 135 -0.32 3.06 6.50
N GLY A 136 0.77 2.67 7.16
CA GLY A 136 1.89 3.58 7.34
C GLY A 136 3.12 2.98 7.99
N THR A 137 4.00 3.86 8.46
CA THR A 137 5.30 3.52 9.05
C THR A 137 5.16 2.69 10.34
N ALA A 138 4.06 2.88 11.08
CA ALA A 138 3.76 2.13 12.29
C ALA A 138 3.25 0.69 12.04
N GLY A 139 2.97 0.34 10.78
CA GLY A 139 2.34 -0.91 10.37
C GLY A 139 0.98 -0.68 9.74
N MET A 140 0.24 -1.77 9.55
CA MET A 140 -1.07 -1.76 8.90
C MET A 140 -2.11 -2.29 9.88
N MET A 141 -3.06 -1.43 10.25
CA MET A 141 -3.92 -1.63 11.41
C MET A 141 -5.38 -1.38 11.05
N LEU A 142 -6.29 -2.06 11.74
CA LEU A 142 -7.72 -1.74 11.78
C LEU A 142 -8.13 -1.54 13.24
N GLY A 143 -8.33 -0.28 13.63
CA GLY A 143 -8.47 0.08 15.04
C GLY A 143 -7.23 -0.32 15.85
N ARG A 144 -7.38 -1.26 16.79
CA ARG A 144 -6.27 -1.78 17.62
C ARG A 144 -5.63 -3.05 17.08
N GLU A 145 -6.23 -3.68 16.07
CA GLU A 145 -5.72 -4.91 15.50
C GLU A 145 -4.64 -4.59 14.47
N VAL A 146 -3.50 -5.29 14.56
CA VAL A 146 -2.43 -5.24 13.56
C VAL A 146 -2.73 -6.29 12.50
N LEU A 147 -3.08 -5.84 11.29
CA LEU A 147 -3.28 -6.70 10.12
C LEU A 147 -1.93 -7.19 9.57
N GLU A 148 -0.94 -6.31 9.60
CA GLU A 148 0.43 -6.58 9.18
C GLU A 148 1.39 -5.69 9.95
N GLY A 149 2.52 -6.28 10.37
CA GLY A 149 3.53 -5.59 11.16
C GLY A 149 4.23 -4.47 10.38
N LYS A 150 5.23 -3.85 11.01
CA LYS A 150 6.07 -2.85 10.33
C LYS A 150 6.71 -3.50 9.10
N SER A 151 6.43 -2.92 7.94
CA SER A 151 7.15 -3.25 6.71
C SER A 151 8.40 -2.37 6.59
N GLY A 152 9.32 -2.73 5.70
CA GLY A 152 10.46 -1.87 5.35
C GLY A 152 10.06 -0.58 4.60
N TYR A 153 8.77 -0.39 4.32
CA TYR A 153 8.23 0.74 3.56
C TYR A 153 7.14 1.48 4.35
N THR A 154 7.17 2.82 4.33
CA THR A 154 6.05 3.66 4.82
C THR A 154 4.77 3.41 4.03
N THR A 155 4.90 3.22 2.71
CA THR A 155 3.78 2.93 1.81
C THR A 155 4.12 1.65 1.04
N PRO A 156 3.39 0.54 1.23
CA PRO A 156 3.73 -0.76 0.65
C PRO A 156 3.45 -0.82 -0.86
N GLU A 157 3.84 -1.91 -1.52
CA GLU A 157 3.57 -2.12 -2.95
C GLU A 157 2.06 -2.27 -3.26
N PRO A 158 1.59 -1.98 -4.50
CA PRO A 158 0.15 -1.91 -4.80
C PRO A 158 -0.64 -3.15 -4.43
N GLN A 159 -0.14 -4.35 -4.73
CA GLN A 159 -0.82 -5.61 -4.39
C GLN A 159 -1.04 -5.75 -2.88
N THR A 160 -0.14 -5.23 -2.06
CA THR A 160 -0.29 -5.21 -0.60
C THR A 160 -1.30 -4.15 -0.18
N ILE A 161 -1.24 -2.94 -0.74
CA ILE A 161 -2.23 -1.88 -0.48
C ILE A 161 -3.64 -2.39 -0.76
N HIS A 162 -3.90 -2.86 -1.97
CA HIS A 162 -5.25 -3.28 -2.38
C HIS A 162 -5.73 -4.52 -1.62
N ARG A 163 -4.84 -5.48 -1.30
CA ARG A 163 -5.18 -6.62 -0.42
C ARG A 163 -5.62 -6.15 0.96
N LEU A 164 -4.89 -5.21 1.56
CA LEU A 164 -5.20 -4.70 2.89
C LEU A 164 -6.49 -3.88 2.89
N LEU A 165 -6.70 -3.03 1.89
CA LEU A 165 -7.95 -2.29 1.73
C LEU A 165 -9.15 -3.24 1.57
N ALA A 166 -9.01 -4.29 0.76
CA ALA A 166 -10.06 -5.31 0.63
C ALA A 166 -10.32 -6.05 1.95
N ALA A 167 -9.27 -6.40 2.70
CA ALA A 167 -9.42 -7.02 4.02
C ALA A 167 -10.10 -6.09 5.04
N MET A 168 -9.77 -4.79 5.04
CA MET A 168 -10.43 -3.78 5.86
C MET A 168 -11.91 -3.65 5.50
N LEU A 169 -12.22 -3.57 4.20
CA LEU A 169 -13.59 -3.49 3.70
C LEU A 169 -14.41 -4.72 4.11
N GLN A 170 -13.86 -5.93 3.95
CA GLN A 170 -14.51 -7.19 4.38
C GLN A 170 -14.81 -7.22 5.88
N ARG A 171 -14.02 -6.52 6.69
CA ARG A 171 -14.20 -6.40 8.15
C ARG A 171 -15.10 -5.22 8.53
N GLY A 172 -15.74 -4.56 7.57
CA GLY A 172 -16.68 -3.47 7.82
C GLY A 172 -16.01 -2.15 8.17
N ALA A 173 -14.76 -1.93 7.75
CA ALA A 173 -14.13 -0.62 7.88
C ALA A 173 -14.92 0.44 7.10
N TRP A 174 -15.10 1.60 7.71
CA TRP A 174 -15.69 2.77 7.09
C TRP A 174 -14.71 3.49 6.14
N GLY A 175 -13.42 3.43 6.45
CA GLY A 175 -12.40 4.09 5.65
C GLY A 175 -10.98 3.62 5.98
N ALA A 176 -10.02 4.19 5.29
CA ALA A 176 -8.60 4.01 5.56
C ALA A 176 -7.85 5.34 5.39
N VAL A 177 -6.91 5.58 6.29
CA VAL A 177 -5.92 6.65 6.16
C VAL A 177 -4.56 6.04 5.86
N MET A 178 -3.87 6.60 4.88
CA MET A 178 -2.61 6.07 4.37
C MET A 178 -1.54 7.16 4.36
N GLU A 179 -0.38 6.84 4.91
CA GLU A 179 0.84 7.61 4.69
C GLU A 179 1.30 7.37 3.25
N VAL A 180 1.38 8.44 2.46
CA VAL A 180 1.75 8.39 1.04
C VAL A 180 3.11 9.07 0.88
N SER A 181 4.17 8.27 0.84
CA SER A 181 5.54 8.78 0.66
C SER A 181 5.77 9.28 -0.77
N SER A 182 6.76 10.17 -0.95
CA SER A 182 7.15 10.62 -2.29
C SER A 182 7.68 9.48 -3.15
N HIS A 183 8.45 8.56 -2.55
CA HIS A 183 8.91 7.33 -3.21
C HIS A 183 7.74 6.51 -3.74
N ALA A 184 6.65 6.39 -2.97
CA ALA A 184 5.49 5.63 -3.38
C ALA A 184 4.71 6.28 -4.52
N LEU A 185 4.63 7.61 -4.53
CA LEU A 185 4.06 8.37 -5.64
C LEU A 185 4.91 8.20 -6.89
N GLU A 186 6.23 8.37 -6.78
CA GLU A 186 7.15 8.21 -7.90
C GLU A 186 7.07 6.80 -8.50
N GLN A 187 7.05 5.79 -7.64
CA GLN A 187 6.95 4.38 -8.01
C GLN A 187 5.52 3.92 -8.34
N ARG A 188 4.56 4.84 -8.47
CA ARG A 188 3.17 4.56 -8.86
C ARG A 188 2.43 3.59 -7.94
N ARG A 189 2.86 3.47 -6.68
CA ARG A 189 2.30 2.49 -5.73
C ARG A 189 0.82 2.74 -5.44
N THR A 190 0.40 4.00 -5.54
CA THR A 190 -0.94 4.47 -5.17
C THR A 190 -1.75 4.99 -6.37
N ASP A 191 -1.28 4.81 -7.62
CA ASP A 191 -1.92 5.39 -8.81
C ASP A 191 -3.38 4.95 -8.98
N HIS A 192 -3.74 3.72 -8.56
CA HIS A 192 -5.13 3.21 -8.59
C HIS A 192 -5.83 3.23 -7.22
N CYS A 193 -5.34 4.02 -6.26
CA CYS A 193 -6.06 4.32 -5.04
C CYS A 193 -6.92 5.58 -5.22
N ARG A 194 -8.25 5.44 -5.16
CA ARG A 194 -9.15 6.59 -5.18
C ARG A 194 -9.16 7.27 -3.80
N PHE A 195 -8.54 8.44 -3.68
CA PHE A 195 -8.59 9.25 -2.46
C PHE A 195 -9.77 10.22 -2.46
N ASP A 196 -10.50 10.27 -1.34
CA ASP A 196 -11.53 11.29 -1.10
C ASP A 196 -10.91 12.57 -0.51
N VAL A 197 -9.81 12.43 0.23
CA VAL A 197 -9.07 13.54 0.85
C VAL A 197 -7.57 13.34 0.67
N ALA A 198 -6.86 14.36 0.21
CA ALA A 198 -5.39 14.42 0.30
C ALA A 198 -4.97 15.53 1.28
N VAL A 199 -3.95 15.24 2.09
CA VAL A 199 -3.41 16.17 3.09
C VAL A 199 -1.94 16.42 2.81
N PHE A 200 -1.55 17.70 2.71
CA PHE A 200 -0.17 18.14 2.58
C PHE A 200 0.27 18.80 3.88
N THR A 201 1.32 18.24 4.52
CA THR A 201 1.81 18.77 5.79
C THR A 201 2.90 19.83 5.65
N ASN A 202 3.99 19.53 4.95
CA ASN A 202 5.14 20.42 4.69
C ASN A 202 6.10 19.77 3.68
N LEU A 203 7.01 20.55 3.13
CA LEU A 203 8.13 20.10 2.31
C LEU A 203 9.43 20.78 2.73
N THR A 204 10.28 20.02 3.42
CA THR A 204 11.65 20.41 3.80
C THR A 204 12.69 19.50 3.14
N HIS A 205 13.96 19.95 3.10
CA HIS A 205 15.09 19.28 2.45
C HIS A 205 15.31 17.85 3.02
N GLU A 206 14.85 16.84 2.29
CA GLU A 206 15.01 15.41 2.57
C GLU A 206 14.90 14.61 1.26
N HIS A 207 15.50 13.42 1.19
CA HIS A 207 15.40 12.48 0.06
C HIS A 207 15.91 13.01 -1.32
N LEU A 208 16.81 13.99 -1.34
CA LEU A 208 17.33 14.53 -2.61
C LEU A 208 18.26 13.56 -3.35
N ASP A 209 18.84 12.60 -2.64
CA ASP A 209 19.56 11.46 -3.22
C ASP A 209 18.69 10.64 -4.19
N TYR A 210 17.37 10.60 -3.94
CA TYR A 210 16.41 9.93 -4.80
C TYR A 210 15.76 10.89 -5.82
N HIS A 211 15.34 12.08 -5.37
CA HIS A 211 14.57 13.01 -6.20
C HIS A 211 15.42 13.98 -7.05
N GLY A 212 16.73 14.00 -6.84
CA GLY A 212 17.68 14.91 -7.49
C GLY A 212 17.67 16.30 -6.88
N ASP A 213 16.51 16.96 -6.85
CA ASP A 213 16.33 18.30 -6.31
C ASP A 213 14.97 18.49 -5.59
N MET A 214 14.78 19.69 -5.03
CA MET A 214 13.55 20.04 -4.31
C MET A 214 12.32 20.13 -5.23
N GLU A 215 12.49 20.45 -6.52
CA GLU A 215 11.39 20.54 -7.47
C GLU A 215 10.90 19.15 -7.88
N GLY A 216 11.80 18.19 -8.09
CA GLY A 216 11.48 16.78 -8.27
C GLY A 216 10.76 16.23 -7.05
N TYR A 217 11.25 16.55 -5.84
CA TYR A 217 10.60 16.11 -4.61
C TYR A 217 9.20 16.72 -4.42
N TYR A 218 9.03 18.00 -4.74
CA TYR A 218 7.73 18.67 -4.78
C TYR A 218 6.80 18.01 -5.81
N ALA A 219 7.27 17.85 -7.05
CA ALA A 219 6.49 17.28 -8.15
C ALA A 219 5.98 15.88 -7.81
N ALA A 220 6.83 15.04 -7.20
CA ALA A 220 6.44 13.72 -6.73
C ALA A 220 5.27 13.78 -5.73
N LYS A 221 5.31 14.68 -4.73
CA LYS A 221 4.21 14.83 -3.76
C LYS A 221 2.95 15.45 -4.38
N ALA A 222 3.12 16.42 -5.27
CA ALA A 222 2.03 17.11 -5.95
C ALA A 222 1.18 16.14 -6.79
N ARG A 223 1.75 15.02 -7.28
CA ARG A 223 1.00 13.96 -7.97
C ARG A 223 -0.21 13.45 -7.19
N LEU A 224 -0.13 13.36 -5.85
CA LEU A 224 -1.27 12.94 -5.02
C LEU A 224 -2.47 13.89 -5.19
N PHE A 225 -2.21 15.19 -5.30
CA PHE A 225 -3.23 16.23 -5.41
C PHE A 225 -3.74 16.37 -6.85
N ARG A 226 -2.84 16.26 -7.83
CA ARG A 226 -3.21 16.26 -9.26
C ARG A 226 -4.07 15.05 -9.64
N GLY A 227 -3.94 13.94 -8.93
CA GLY A 227 -4.76 12.73 -9.11
C GLY A 227 -6.14 12.79 -8.44
N LEU A 228 -6.46 13.83 -7.65
CA LEU A 228 -7.77 13.96 -7.01
C LEU A 228 -8.88 14.17 -8.04
N GLN A 229 -9.97 13.43 -7.86
CA GLN A 229 -11.16 13.53 -8.70
C GLN A 229 -12.09 14.66 -8.23
N PRO A 230 -12.93 15.23 -9.12
CA PRO A 230 -13.95 16.18 -8.71
C PRO A 230 -14.81 15.66 -7.55
N GLY A 231 -15.08 16.53 -6.57
CA GLY A 231 -15.79 16.19 -5.33
C GLY A 231 -14.88 15.72 -4.17
N ALA A 232 -13.60 15.44 -4.43
CA ALA A 232 -12.61 15.21 -3.38
C ALA A 232 -12.21 16.52 -2.67
N ALA A 233 -11.43 16.42 -1.60
CA ALA A 233 -10.88 17.56 -0.88
C ALA A 233 -9.35 17.53 -0.78
N ALA A 234 -8.72 18.70 -0.91
CA ALA A 234 -7.32 18.92 -0.65
C ALA A 234 -7.16 19.76 0.63
N VAL A 235 -6.41 19.26 1.62
CA VAL A 235 -6.10 19.97 2.86
C VAL A 235 -4.63 20.35 2.85
N VAL A 236 -4.31 21.64 2.80
CA VAL A 236 -2.95 22.11 2.49
C VAL A 236 -2.44 23.08 3.56
N ASN A 237 -1.26 22.81 4.11
CA ASN A 237 -0.56 23.75 4.97
C ASN A 237 0.00 24.92 4.15
N ILE A 238 -0.46 26.14 4.40
CA ILE A 238 0.02 27.35 3.70
C ILE A 238 1.07 28.15 4.48
N ASP A 239 1.47 27.70 5.68
CA ASP A 239 2.70 28.20 6.30
C ASP A 239 3.94 27.77 5.49
N ASP A 240 3.82 26.65 4.77
CA ASP A 240 4.86 26.13 3.89
C ASP A 240 4.82 26.83 2.51
N PRO A 241 5.93 27.37 1.98
CA PRO A 241 5.99 27.95 0.64
C PRO A 241 5.52 27.01 -0.48
N TYR A 242 5.87 25.72 -0.42
CA TYR A 242 5.42 24.72 -1.39
C TYR A 242 3.94 24.39 -1.21
N GLY A 243 3.42 24.48 0.01
CA GLY A 243 2.00 24.33 0.26
C GLY A 243 1.18 25.49 -0.32
N ARG A 244 1.70 26.73 -0.26
CA ARG A 244 1.07 27.88 -0.95
C ARG A 244 0.98 27.65 -2.46
N ARG A 245 2.10 27.25 -3.07
CA ARG A 245 2.12 26.89 -4.50
C ARG A 245 1.16 25.74 -4.82
N LEU A 246 1.17 24.68 -4.03
CA LEU A 246 0.29 23.52 -4.23
C LEU A 246 -1.19 23.89 -4.19
N ALA A 247 -1.58 24.82 -3.30
CA ALA A 247 -2.97 25.27 -3.19
C ALA A 247 -3.48 25.96 -4.47
N GLU A 248 -2.58 26.56 -5.26
CA GLU A 248 -2.87 27.19 -6.55
C GLU A 248 -2.92 26.15 -7.70
N GLU A 249 -2.29 24.99 -7.53
CA GLU A 249 -2.22 23.90 -8.52
C GLU A 249 -3.33 22.83 -8.35
N ILE A 250 -4.24 23.01 -7.39
CA ILE A 250 -5.32 22.03 -7.14
C ILE A 250 -6.30 21.98 -8.33
N PRO A 251 -6.64 20.79 -8.85
CA PRO A 251 -7.58 20.65 -9.97
C PRO A 251 -8.96 21.26 -9.71
N ALA A 252 -9.59 21.77 -10.77
CA ALA A 252 -10.97 22.26 -10.70
C ALA A 252 -11.93 21.17 -10.21
N GLY A 253 -12.91 21.57 -9.39
CA GLY A 253 -13.89 20.63 -8.80
C GLY A 253 -13.40 19.90 -7.54
N VAL A 254 -12.14 20.04 -7.16
CA VAL A 254 -11.63 19.61 -5.85
C VAL A 254 -11.84 20.75 -4.83
N ARG A 255 -12.33 20.41 -3.64
CA ARG A 255 -12.50 21.37 -2.55
C ARG A 255 -11.17 21.63 -1.84
N THR A 256 -10.62 22.82 -1.99
CA THR A 256 -9.40 23.23 -1.27
C THR A 256 -9.72 23.78 0.11
N LEU A 257 -9.05 23.26 1.14
CA LEU A 257 -9.04 23.73 2.52
C LEU A 257 -7.60 24.03 2.91
N THR A 258 -7.33 25.25 3.38
CA THR A 258 -5.99 25.65 3.80
C THR A 258 -5.91 25.78 5.32
N TYR A 259 -4.73 25.56 5.88
CA TYR A 259 -4.45 25.81 7.30
C TYR A 259 -3.06 26.44 7.47
N GLY A 260 -2.88 27.17 8.56
CA GLY A 260 -1.62 27.81 8.93
C GLY A 260 -1.73 28.48 10.31
N PHE A 261 -0.60 28.67 10.98
CA PHE A 261 -0.47 29.26 12.30
C PHE A 261 0.20 30.63 12.27
N SER A 262 0.83 31.02 11.15
CA SER A 262 1.44 32.34 11.01
C SER A 262 0.34 33.40 10.93
N GLU A 263 0.25 34.28 11.95
CA GLU A 263 -0.73 35.37 11.98
C GLU A 263 -0.54 36.29 10.75
N GLY A 264 -1.60 36.48 9.96
CA GLY A 264 -1.61 37.48 8.89
C GLY A 264 -2.24 37.08 7.55
N ARG A 265 -2.86 35.89 7.40
CA ARG A 265 -3.61 35.57 6.17
C ARG A 265 -4.51 34.32 6.29
N THR A 266 -5.47 34.33 7.21
CA THR A 266 -6.67 33.51 7.05
C THR A 266 -7.59 34.19 6.03
N SER A 267 -7.36 33.97 4.73
CA SER A 267 -8.51 33.89 3.83
C SER A 267 -9.28 32.65 4.26
N GLY A 268 -10.24 32.86 5.17
CA GLY A 268 -11.01 31.78 5.77
C GLY A 268 -11.63 30.86 4.70
N PRO A 269 -12.02 29.64 5.07
CA PRO A 269 -12.86 28.85 4.18
C PRO A 269 -14.07 29.71 3.77
N ARG A 270 -14.52 29.63 2.52
CA ARG A 270 -15.93 29.87 2.22
C ARG A 270 -16.69 28.83 3.03
N THR A 271 -17.01 29.19 4.27
CA THR A 271 -17.89 28.43 5.13
C THR A 271 -19.22 28.41 4.40
N CYS A 272 -19.70 27.22 4.07
CA CYS A 272 -21.11 27.06 3.74
C CYS A 272 -21.88 27.32 5.04
N THR A 273 -22.27 28.57 5.27
CA THR A 273 -23.35 28.87 6.19
C THR A 273 -24.65 28.48 5.47
N SER A 274 -25.31 27.43 5.97
CA SER A 274 -26.74 27.25 5.72
C SER A 274 -27.47 28.53 6.13
N PRO A 275 -28.54 28.98 5.45
CA PRO A 275 -29.12 30.29 5.69
C PRO A 275 -29.72 30.35 7.10
N ALA A 276 -28.99 30.94 8.03
CA ALA A 276 -29.50 31.27 9.35
C ALA A 276 -30.24 32.62 9.28
N ARG A 277 -31.46 32.60 9.79
CA ARG A 277 -32.34 33.73 10.06
C ARG A 277 -31.61 34.92 10.71
N ALA A 278 -32.09 36.12 10.39
CA ALA A 278 -31.58 37.45 10.73
C ALA A 278 -31.26 37.68 12.23
N PRO A 279 -30.39 38.67 12.56
CA PRO A 279 -29.77 38.80 13.87
C PRO A 279 -30.61 39.64 14.85
N ALA A 280 -30.48 39.32 16.14
CA ALA A 280 -30.80 40.21 17.25
C ALA A 280 -29.51 40.61 17.98
N THR A 281 -29.47 41.86 18.38
CA THR A 281 -28.37 42.70 18.86
C THR A 281 -27.68 42.24 20.16
N GLY A 282 -26.36 42.50 20.25
CA GLY A 282 -25.76 43.14 21.43
C GLY A 282 -25.00 42.28 22.45
N SER A 283 -23.66 42.41 22.40
CA SER A 283 -22.69 42.50 23.52
C SER A 283 -21.49 41.56 23.38
N SER A 284 -20.31 42.15 23.39
CA SER A 284 -19.01 41.49 23.32
C SER A 284 -18.72 40.73 24.62
N ARG A 285 -18.33 39.46 24.51
CA ARG A 285 -17.70 38.73 25.63
C ARG A 285 -16.35 38.17 25.21
N ARG A 286 -15.34 38.58 25.98
CA ARG A 286 -13.95 38.14 25.97
C ARG A 286 -13.90 36.67 26.42
N TRP A 287 -13.26 35.79 25.64
CA TRP A 287 -13.06 34.39 26.00
C TRP A 287 -11.96 34.27 27.05
N ALA A 288 -12.31 33.80 28.25
CA ALA A 288 -11.36 33.42 29.29
C ALA A 288 -10.88 31.97 29.07
N ARG A 289 -9.59 31.72 29.35
CA ARG A 289 -8.95 30.39 29.28
C ARG A 289 -9.69 29.38 30.18
N PRO A 290 -10.00 28.16 29.72
CA PRO A 290 -10.56 27.15 30.61
C PRO A 290 -9.47 26.53 31.49
N THR A 291 -9.63 26.65 32.80
CA THR A 291 -8.93 25.81 33.78
C THR A 291 -9.71 24.50 33.93
N TRP A 292 -9.02 23.38 33.79
CA TRP A 292 -9.61 22.05 33.89
C TRP A 292 -9.66 21.61 35.36
N ARG A 293 -10.84 21.28 35.87
CA ARG A 293 -11.02 20.53 37.12
C ARG A 293 -11.78 19.24 36.82
N PRO A 294 -11.33 18.07 37.29
CA PRO A 294 -12.06 16.83 37.08
C PRO A 294 -13.28 16.79 38.01
N ARG A 295 -14.44 16.46 37.44
CA ARG A 295 -15.66 16.14 38.19
C ARG A 295 -15.90 14.64 38.09
N THR A 296 -15.87 13.95 39.21
CA THR A 296 -16.35 12.59 39.39
C THR A 296 -17.84 12.62 39.70
N SER A 297 -18.66 11.80 39.03
CA SER A 297 -19.75 10.99 39.62
C SER A 297 -20.66 10.35 38.56
N SER A 298 -20.79 9.03 38.69
CA SER A 298 -21.93 8.12 38.44
C SER A 298 -22.87 8.38 37.25
N ALA A 299 -22.82 7.46 36.28
CA ALA A 299 -23.86 7.25 35.27
C ALA A 299 -25.01 6.39 35.81
N PRO A 300 -26.28 6.63 35.41
CA PRO A 300 -27.34 5.66 35.56
C PRO A 300 -27.44 4.75 34.32
N THR A 301 -27.59 3.47 34.58
CA THR A 301 -27.82 2.37 33.64
C THR A 301 -29.14 2.56 32.88
N MET A 302 -29.12 2.48 31.54
CA MET A 302 -30.33 2.26 30.74
C MET A 302 -30.18 1.00 29.87
N CYS A 303 -31.19 0.13 29.96
CA CYS A 303 -31.38 -1.08 29.16
C CYS A 303 -31.48 -0.79 27.66
N PRO A 304 -30.99 -1.68 26.78
CA PRO A 304 -31.16 -1.54 25.35
C PRO A 304 -32.49 -2.15 24.88
N THR A 305 -33.32 -1.37 24.18
CA THR A 305 -34.39 -1.87 23.31
C THR A 305 -33.82 -2.28 21.94
N PRO A 306 -34.31 -3.38 21.32
CA PRO A 306 -33.73 -3.94 20.11
C PRO A 306 -34.16 -3.18 18.84
N TRP A 307 -33.20 -2.91 17.96
CA TRP A 307 -33.45 -2.42 16.60
C TRP A 307 -33.79 -3.60 15.66
N PRO A 308 -34.62 -3.38 14.62
CA PRO A 308 -35.22 -4.46 13.84
C PRO A 308 -34.22 -5.18 12.94
N ARG A 309 -34.38 -6.52 12.89
CA ARG A 309 -33.67 -7.46 12.01
C ARG A 309 -34.00 -7.16 10.55
N TRP A 310 -32.98 -6.91 9.74
CA TRP A 310 -33.08 -7.07 8.29
C TRP A 310 -32.72 -8.51 7.93
N GLY A 311 -33.67 -9.20 7.29
CA GLY A 311 -33.52 -10.57 6.81
C GLY A 311 -32.53 -10.69 5.64
N PRO A 312 -32.06 -11.91 5.34
CA PRO A 312 -30.97 -12.12 4.39
C PRO A 312 -31.47 -12.08 2.95
N VAL A 313 -30.78 -11.31 2.10
CA VAL A 313 -30.89 -11.43 0.64
C VAL A 313 -29.79 -12.38 0.15
N TRP A 314 -30.20 -13.58 -0.25
CA TRP A 314 -29.44 -14.63 -0.96
C TRP A 314 -29.79 -14.57 -2.48
N PRO A 315 -29.21 -15.38 -3.40
CA PRO A 315 -28.02 -16.25 -3.33
C PRO A 315 -27.09 -16.16 -4.57
N TRP A 316 -25.78 -16.44 -4.38
CA TRP A 316 -25.00 -17.22 -5.34
C TRP A 316 -24.20 -18.28 -4.58
N ALA A 317 -24.75 -19.49 -4.55
CA ALA A 317 -24.06 -20.70 -4.13
C ALA A 317 -24.66 -21.88 -4.92
N SER A 318 -24.03 -22.22 -6.04
CA SER A 318 -24.27 -23.47 -6.74
C SER A 318 -23.69 -24.63 -5.92
N ARG A 319 -24.57 -25.61 -5.70
CA ARG A 319 -24.36 -26.82 -4.92
C ARG A 319 -23.50 -27.81 -5.71
N CYS A 320 -22.50 -28.39 -5.04
CA CYS A 320 -22.12 -29.79 -5.23
C CYS A 320 -22.14 -30.46 -3.85
N ARG A 321 -23.15 -31.29 -3.59
CA ARG A 321 -23.18 -32.23 -2.47
C ARG A 321 -22.97 -33.63 -3.05
N THR A 322 -21.94 -34.32 -2.56
CA THR A 322 -21.88 -35.78 -2.53
C THR A 322 -21.93 -36.22 -1.06
N PRO A 323 -22.65 -37.29 -0.70
CA PRO A 323 -22.78 -37.73 0.68
C PRO A 323 -21.62 -38.65 1.06
N VAL A 324 -20.91 -38.33 2.16
CA VAL A 324 -20.01 -39.30 2.81
C VAL A 324 -20.82 -40.05 3.86
N ALA A 325 -21.03 -41.34 3.58
CA ALA A 325 -21.60 -42.30 4.52
C ALA A 325 -20.59 -42.62 5.63
N ALA A 326 -21.10 -42.63 6.86
CA ALA A 326 -20.38 -43.07 8.05
C ALA A 326 -20.23 -44.60 8.04
N LEU A 327 -19.00 -45.09 8.22
CA LEU A 327 -18.75 -46.48 8.59
C LEU A 327 -17.75 -46.53 9.76
N ARG A 328 -18.20 -47.28 10.77
CA ARG A 328 -17.57 -47.52 12.08
C ARG A 328 -16.28 -48.35 11.95
N GLN A 329 -15.38 -48.13 12.90
CA GLN A 329 -14.20 -48.95 13.19
C GLN A 329 -14.52 -50.43 13.43
N PRO A 330 -13.47 -51.27 13.40
CA PRO A 330 -13.13 -51.99 14.62
C PRO A 330 -11.66 -51.83 15.05
N ARG A 331 -11.48 -51.83 16.37
CA ARG A 331 -10.21 -51.92 17.10
C ARG A 331 -9.57 -53.32 16.94
N ALA A 332 -8.25 -53.38 16.87
CA ALA A 332 -7.46 -54.52 17.35
C ALA A 332 -6.26 -54.02 18.18
N ARG A 333 -5.90 -54.82 19.18
CA ARG A 333 -5.06 -54.51 20.35
C ARG A 333 -3.64 -55.09 20.21
N ARG A 334 -2.69 -54.37 20.85
CA ARG A 334 -1.59 -54.79 21.74
C ARG A 334 -0.23 -55.33 21.20
N ALA A 335 0.77 -55.01 22.06
CA ALA A 335 2.14 -55.51 22.23
C ALA A 335 3.19 -54.93 21.25
N GLY A 336 4.34 -54.37 21.63
CA GLY A 336 5.08 -54.35 22.89
C GLY A 336 6.35 -55.21 22.79
N SER A 337 7.50 -54.63 22.43
CA SER A 337 8.84 -55.10 22.87
C SER A 337 9.97 -54.20 22.37
N SER A 338 10.85 -53.85 23.29
CA SER A 338 12.20 -53.29 23.15
C SER A 338 13.20 -54.26 22.49
N ALA A 339 14.19 -53.75 21.73
CA ALA A 339 15.60 -54.16 21.83
C ALA A 339 16.52 -53.35 20.90
N SER A 340 17.70 -53.07 21.43
CA SER A 340 18.86 -52.36 20.86
C SER A 340 19.71 -53.19 19.88
N MET A 341 20.42 -52.56 18.94
CA MET A 341 21.90 -52.52 18.87
C MET A 341 22.43 -51.81 17.59
N ARG A 342 23.42 -50.92 17.80
CA ARG A 342 24.70 -50.65 17.08
C ARG A 342 24.80 -51.07 15.60
N GLY A 343 25.42 -50.36 14.67
CA GLY A 343 26.34 -49.21 14.60
C GLY A 343 26.86 -49.17 13.14
N ARG A 344 27.18 -48.03 12.51
CA ARG A 344 28.54 -47.44 12.35
C ARG A 344 28.41 -46.28 11.34
N THR A 345 28.69 -45.04 11.74
CA THR A 345 29.89 -44.23 11.44
C THR A 345 30.12 -43.78 9.99
N SER A 346 30.09 -42.46 9.77
CA SER A 346 31.24 -41.70 9.25
C SER A 346 31.12 -40.22 9.63
N ARG A 347 32.22 -39.68 10.19
CA ARG A 347 32.41 -38.30 10.65
C ARG A 347 33.03 -37.47 9.52
N TRP A 348 32.70 -36.18 9.44
CA TRP A 348 33.54 -35.15 8.83
C TRP A 348 33.99 -34.15 9.90
N TRP A 349 35.27 -33.84 9.85
CA TRP A 349 36.02 -33.03 10.82
C TRP A 349 35.90 -31.53 10.53
N TRP A 350 35.89 -30.75 11.61
CA TRP A 350 36.14 -29.31 11.63
C TRP A 350 37.60 -29.06 12.00
N THR A 351 38.29 -28.18 11.27
CA THR A 351 39.41 -27.39 11.80
C THR A 351 39.55 -26.06 11.04
N THR A 352 39.40 -24.96 11.76
CA THR A 352 39.91 -23.62 11.43
C THR A 352 41.42 -23.56 11.72
N PRO A 353 42.16 -22.62 11.10
CA PRO A 353 42.89 -21.66 11.94
C PRO A 353 42.99 -20.21 11.40
N THR A 354 42.85 -19.29 12.37
CA THR A 354 43.52 -18.00 12.66
C THR A 354 44.28 -17.15 11.62
N ARG A 355 44.07 -15.83 11.78
CA ARG A 355 44.75 -14.64 11.23
C ARG A 355 46.28 -14.62 11.30
N ARG A 356 46.90 -13.94 10.31
CA ARG A 356 48.08 -13.09 10.50
C ARG A 356 48.17 -11.98 9.43
N THR A 357 48.60 -10.81 9.87
CA THR A 357 48.81 -9.53 9.15
C THR A 357 50.12 -9.49 8.37
N ALA A 358 50.17 -8.82 7.21
CA ALA A 358 51.24 -7.89 6.82
C ALA A 358 50.96 -7.17 5.48
N SER A 359 51.33 -5.90 5.48
CA SER A 359 51.40 -4.90 4.40
C SER A 359 52.19 -5.32 3.15
N ARG A 360 51.81 -4.81 1.97
CA ARG A 360 52.67 -3.99 1.08
C ARG A 360 51.92 -3.51 -0.16
N SER A 361 52.22 -2.27 -0.52
CA SER A 361 51.93 -1.52 -1.74
C SER A 361 52.44 -2.19 -3.02
N CYS A 362 51.73 -2.01 -4.14
CA CYS A 362 52.25 -1.43 -5.40
C CYS A 362 51.23 -1.58 -6.55
N SER A 363 51.03 -0.50 -7.27
CA SER A 363 50.34 -0.38 -8.55
C SER A 363 51.02 -1.18 -9.66
N PRO A 364 50.33 -1.45 -10.79
CA PRO A 364 51.01 -1.21 -12.06
C PRO A 364 50.19 -0.45 -13.11
N THR A 365 50.96 0.37 -13.81
CA THR A 365 50.76 1.18 -15.00
C THR A 365 50.28 0.42 -16.25
N TRP A 366 49.54 1.15 -17.08
CA TRP A 366 49.20 0.84 -18.48
C TRP A 366 50.43 0.84 -19.40
N PRO A 367 50.48 0.00 -20.45
CA PRO A 367 51.42 0.15 -21.54
C PRO A 367 50.79 0.93 -22.71
N GLY A 368 51.52 1.93 -23.20
CA GLY A 368 51.32 2.52 -24.52
C GLY A 368 52.46 2.13 -25.45
N SER A 369 52.17 1.95 -26.74
CA SER A 369 53.17 1.98 -27.80
C SER A 369 52.61 2.70 -29.03
N ARG A 370 53.41 3.66 -29.50
CA ARG A 370 53.22 4.62 -30.60
C ARG A 370 53.47 3.98 -31.96
N SER A 371 52.91 4.59 -33.02
CA SER A 371 53.65 4.83 -34.27
C SER A 371 53.06 6.01 -35.06
N ARG A 372 53.96 6.89 -35.52
CA ARG A 372 53.82 8.12 -36.33
C ARG A 372 53.40 7.82 -37.78
N ALA A 373 52.54 8.63 -38.43
CA ALA A 373 52.80 9.77 -39.37
C ALA A 373 53.40 9.33 -40.74
N PRO A 374 53.43 10.15 -41.83
CA PRO A 374 53.07 11.58 -41.97
C PRO A 374 52.23 11.94 -43.23
N GLY A 375 51.93 13.23 -43.39
CA GLY A 375 51.31 13.85 -44.58
C GLY A 375 50.71 15.20 -44.24
#